data_AF-A0A838N428-F1
#
_entry.id   AF-A0A838N428-F1
#
_cell.length_a   1.000
_cell.length_b   1.000
_cell.length_c   1.000
_cell.angle_alpha   90.00
_cell.angle_beta   90.00
_cell.angle_gamma   90.00
#
_symmetry.space_group_name_H-M   'P 1'
#
loop_
_entity.id
_entity.type
_entity.pdbx_description
1 polymer ?
#
loop_
_entity_poly.entity_id
_entity_poly.type
_entity_poly.pdbx_seq_one_letter_code
_entity_poly.pdbx_strand_id
1 'polypeptide(L)' 'RASVLLGAGRAQADDEIDYAVGFSQIKKVGERVETGEPLLFIHAREDHALESVLPLLQQACEIA' A
#
# COMPACT_ATOMS: atom_id res chain seq x y z
N ARG A 1 -3.58 -7.65 -1.41
CA ARG A 1 -2.29 -8.39 -1.44
C ARG A 1 -1.13 -7.52 -1.00
N ALA A 2 -0.99 -6.29 -1.52
CA ALA A 2 0.05 -5.37 -1.10
C ALA A 2 0.11 -5.13 0.43
N SER A 3 -1.02 -5.00 1.11
CA SER A 3 -1.06 -4.83 2.57
C SER A 3 -0.49 -6.03 3.35
N VAL A 4 -0.71 -7.26 2.87
CA VAL A 4 -0.19 -8.48 3.50
C VAL A 4 1.33 -8.55 3.33
N LEU A 5 1.85 -8.13 2.18
CA LEU A 5 3.30 -8.05 1.94
C LEU A 5 4.00 -7.03 2.84
N LEU A 6 3.28 -5.99 3.29
CA LEU A 6 3.80 -5.06 4.29
C LEU A 6 3.80 -5.63 5.72
N GLY A 7 3.11 -6.74 5.97
CA GLY A 7 2.89 -7.28 7.31
C GLY A 7 1.58 -6.83 7.97
N ALA A 8 0.72 -6.08 7.28
CA ALA A 8 -0.59 -5.62 7.81
C ALA A 8 -1.65 -6.74 7.83
N GLY A 9 -1.26 -7.98 7.53
CA GLY A 9 -2.16 -9.12 7.48
C GLY A 9 -1.40 -10.43 7.48
N ARG A 10 -2.14 -11.51 7.64
CA ARG A 10 -1.61 -12.86 7.77
C ARG A 10 -1.52 -13.55 6.41
N ALA A 11 -0.36 -14.08 6.05
CA ALA A 11 -0.22 -15.00 4.92
C ALA A 11 -0.61 -16.43 5.34
N GLN A 12 -0.27 -16.81 6.57
CA GLN A 12 -0.66 -18.04 7.26
C GLN A 12 -1.35 -17.74 8.59
N ALA A 13 -2.13 -18.67 9.11
CA ALA A 13 -2.97 -18.45 10.29
C ALA A 13 -2.20 -17.94 11.54
N ASP A 14 -0.94 -18.36 11.67
CA ASP A 14 -0.10 -18.07 12.85
C ASP A 14 0.81 -16.83 12.65
N ASP A 15 0.76 -16.17 11.49
CA ASP A 15 1.60 -14.99 11.24
C ASP A 15 1.23 -13.85 12.19
N GLU A 16 2.26 -13.16 12.69
CA GLU A 16 2.08 -11.93 13.44
C GLU A 16 1.68 -10.79 12.50
N ILE A 17 0.76 -9.94 12.96
CA ILE A 17 0.33 -8.75 12.22
C ILE A 17 1.10 -7.56 12.80
N ASP A 18 1.77 -6.81 11.93
CA ASP A 18 2.30 -5.51 12.26
C ASP A 18 1.18 -4.46 12.14
N TYR A 19 0.83 -3.82 13.24
CA TYR A 19 -0.22 -2.81 13.28
C TYR A 19 0.26 -1.42 12.85
N ALA A 20 1.58 -1.22 12.68
CA ALA A 20 2.14 0.06 12.26
C ALA A 20 2.21 0.23 10.74
N VAL A 21 2.05 -0.86 9.98
CA VAL A 21 2.18 -0.88 8.52
C VAL A 21 0.82 -0.89 7.82
N GLY A 22 0.78 -0.41 6.58
CA GLY A 22 -0.45 -0.35 5.79
C GLY A 22 -0.52 0.87 4.87
N PHE A 23 -1.74 1.31 4.58
CA PHE A 23 -1.99 2.43 3.68
C PHE A 23 -2.92 3.45 4.32
N SER A 24 -2.70 4.75 4.06
CA SER A 24 -3.56 5.83 4.53
C SER A 24 -3.83 6.87 3.46
N GLN A 25 -4.85 7.71 3.70
CA GLN A 25 -5.28 8.80 2.81
C GLN A 25 -5.45 8.35 1.35
N ILE A 26 -6.09 7.19 1.18
CA ILE A 26 -6.33 6.60 -0.13
C ILE A 26 -7.40 7.43 -0.84
N LYS A 27 -7.05 7.97 -2.01
CA LYS A 27 -7.98 8.64 -2.93
C LYS A 27 -9.02 7.65 -3.42
N LYS A 28 -10.28 8.08 -3.42
CA LYS A 28 -11.38 7.23 -3.89
C LYS A 28 -11.47 7.26 -5.41
N VAL A 29 -12.03 6.18 -5.97
CA VAL A 29 -12.34 6.11 -7.40
C VAL A 29 -13.26 7.27 -7.78
N GLY A 30 -12.86 8.02 -8.81
CA GLY A 30 -13.58 9.21 -9.29
C GLY A 30 -13.15 10.53 -8.63
N GLU A 31 -12.25 10.51 -7.64
CA GLU A 31 -11.64 11.74 -7.14
C GLU A 31 -10.62 12.28 -8.16
N ARG A 32 -10.61 13.61 -8.34
CA ARG A 32 -9.60 14.28 -9.15
C ARG A 32 -8.28 14.32 -8.39
N VAL A 33 -7.18 14.10 -9.10
CA VAL A 33 -5.81 14.17 -8.58
C VAL A 33 -4.97 15.05 -9.49
N GLU A 34 -4.04 15.80 -8.91
CA GLU A 34 -3.11 16.66 -9.64
C GLU A 34 -1.72 16.03 -9.75
N THR A 35 -0.91 16.52 -10.69
CA THR A 35 0.49 16.07 -10.80
C THR A 35 1.27 16.45 -9.53
N GLY A 36 1.92 15.47 -8.92
CA GLY A 36 2.61 15.64 -7.64
C GLY A 36 1.72 15.38 -6.41
N GLU A 37 0.42 15.14 -6.60
CA GLU A 37 -0.47 14.73 -5.52
C GLU A 37 -0.42 13.20 -5.33
N PRO A 38 -0.17 12.71 -4.10
CA PRO A 38 -0.15 11.28 -3.83
C PRO A 38 -1.57 10.68 -3.89
N LEU A 39 -1.68 9.48 -4.49
CA LEU A 39 -2.92 8.69 -4.49
C LEU A 39 -3.19 8.04 -3.13
N LEU A 40 -2.14 7.70 -2.40
CA LEU A 40 -2.16 7.06 -1.08
C LEU A 40 -0.78 7.21 -0.43
N PHE A 41 -0.73 6.98 0.88
CA PHE A 41 0.52 6.90 1.64
C PHE A 41 0.76 5.46 2.07
N ILE A 42 2.03 5.04 2.01
CA ILE A 42 2.47 3.71 2.40
C ILE A 42 3.21 3.82 3.72
N HIS A 43 2.78 3.03 4.70
CA HIS A 43 3.49 2.85 5.97
C HIS A 43 4.17 1.48 5.91
N ALA A 44 5.49 1.50 5.77
CA ALA A 44 6.32 0.30 5.76
C ALA A 44 7.34 0.40 6.89
N ARG A 45 7.62 -0.73 7.55
CA ARG A 45 8.66 -0.79 8.59
C ARG A 45 10.07 -0.86 7.99
N GLU A 46 10.19 -1.49 6.83
CA GLU A 46 11.47 -1.75 6.17
C GLU A 46 11.40 -1.40 4.69
N ASP A 47 12.51 -0.91 4.15
CA ASP A 47 12.61 -0.47 2.74
C ASP A 47 12.35 -1.63 1.76
N HIS A 48 12.80 -2.85 2.09
CA HIS A 48 12.59 -4.02 1.25
C HIS A 48 11.09 -4.35 1.09
N ALA A 49 10.29 -4.14 2.14
CA ALA A 49 8.85 -4.36 2.12
C ALA A 49 8.16 -3.31 1.24
N LEU A 50 8.62 -2.06 1.31
CA LEU A 50 8.15 -0.99 0.43
C LEU A 50 8.44 -1.32 -1.05
N GLU A 51 9.68 -1.70 -1.38
CA GLU A 51 10.07 -2.06 -2.75
C GLU A 51 9.23 -3.21 -3.32
N SER A 52 8.86 -4.17 -2.47
CA SER A 52 8.03 -5.32 -2.88
C SER A 52 6.60 -4.93 -3.28
N VAL A 53 6.06 -3.83 -2.75
CA VAL A 53 4.67 -3.43 -2.99
C VAL A 53 4.50 -2.36 -4.06
N LEU A 54 5.55 -1.59 -4.37
CA LEU A 54 5.48 -0.54 -5.39
C LEU A 54 4.99 -1.03 -6.75
N PRO A 55 5.49 -2.15 -7.32
CA PRO A 55 5.02 -2.64 -8.61
C PRO A 55 3.54 -3.02 -8.61
N LEU A 56 3.06 -3.60 -7.50
CA LEU A 56 1.67 -3.99 -7.33
C LEU A 56 0.74 -2.78 -7.28
N LEU A 57 1.16 -1.71 -6.63
CA LEU A 57 0.39 -0.47 -6.54
C LEU A 57 0.37 0.28 -7.88
N GLN A 58 1.50 0.33 -8.60
CA GLN A 58 1.56 0.92 -9.93
C GLN A 58 0.63 0.21 -10.93
N GLN A 59 0.50 -1.11 -10.83
CA GLN A 59 -0.44 -1.88 -11.66
C GLN A 59 -1.89 -1.74 -11.23
N ALA A 60 -2.15 -1.40 -9.97
CA ALA A 60 -3.49 -1.30 -9.40
C ALA A 60 -4.11 0.11 -9.52
N CYS A 61 -3.32 1.13 -9.86
CA CYS A 61 -3.75 2.51 -9.94
C CYS A 61 -3.69 3.02 -11.39
N GLU A 62 -4.78 3.61 -11.85
CA GLU A 62 -4.87 4.27 -13.15
C GLU A 62 -5.35 5.71 -12.95
N ILE A 63 -4.74 6.64 -13.69
CA ILE A 63 -5.13 8.05 -13.73
C ILE A 63 -5.50 8.35 -15.19
N ALA A 64 -6.75 8.76 -15.41
CA ALA A 64 -7.31 9.08 -16.73
C ALA A 64 -7.45 10.59 -16.94
#